data_AF-R6P537-F1
#
_entry.id   AF-R6P537-F1
#
_cell.length_a   1.000
_cell.length_b   1.000
_cell.length_c   1.000
_cell.angle_alpha   90.00
_cell.angle_beta   90.00
_cell.angle_gamma   90.00
#
_symmetry.space_group_name_H-M   'P 1'
#
loop_
_entity.id
_entity.type
_entity.pdbx_description
1 polymer ?
#
loop_
_entity_poly.entity_id
_entity_poly.type
_entity_poly.pdbx_seq_one_letter_code
_entity_poly.pdbx_strand_id
1 'polypeptide(L)'
;MRTYRTAYIRHCMRYYACNPNPKFKSIAEKQDWYACENALKFFSDRDKDILLFVYRESNTISDNVYRAAVENHINQNRIWDLMVRLEQEIAKLRGLS
;
A
#
# COMPACT_ATOMS: atom_id res chain seq x y z
N MET A 1 -15.27 9.74 -2.44
CA MET A 1 -14.65 10.26 -3.68
C MET A 1 -13.21 9.76 -3.74
N ARG A 2 -12.87 8.79 -4.62
CA ARG A 2 -11.46 8.38 -4.82
C ARG A 2 -10.76 9.53 -5.53
N THR A 3 -9.83 10.19 -4.85
CA THR A 3 -9.01 11.22 -5.47
C THR A 3 -8.03 10.55 -6.45
N TYR A 4 -7.65 11.26 -7.51
CA TYR A 4 -6.61 10.81 -8.46
C TYR A 4 -5.33 10.34 -7.73
N ARG A 5 -4.98 11.03 -6.64
CA ARG A 5 -3.89 10.69 -5.72
C ARG A 5 -4.01 9.28 -5.14
N THR A 6 -5.16 8.91 -4.60
CA THR A 6 -5.39 7.55 -4.06
C THR A 6 -5.23 6.49 -5.15
N ALA A 7 -5.70 6.73 -6.37
CA ALA A 7 -5.51 5.78 -7.47
C ALA A 7 -4.03 5.58 -7.83
N TYR A 8 -3.27 6.68 -7.88
CA TYR A 8 -1.82 6.66 -8.13
C TYR A 8 -1.05 5.92 -7.03
N ILE A 9 -1.27 6.28 -5.75
CA ILE A 9 -0.55 5.64 -4.64
C ILE A 9 -0.83 4.14 -4.56
N ARG A 10 -2.07 3.72 -4.85
CA ARG A 10 -2.42 2.29 -4.92
C ARG A 10 -1.71 1.57 -6.05
N HIS A 11 -1.48 2.24 -7.18
CA HIS A 11 -0.66 1.70 -8.27
C HIS A 11 0.79 1.52 -7.82
N CYS A 12 1.39 2.53 -7.17
CA CYS A 12 2.75 2.42 -6.61
C CYS A 12 2.86 1.26 -5.60
N MET A 13 1.88 1.13 -4.70
CA MET A 13 1.87 0.04 -3.71
C MET A 13 1.71 -1.34 -4.33
N ARG A 14 0.86 -1.48 -5.36
CA ARG A 14 0.75 -2.73 -6.13
C ARG A 14 2.06 -3.09 -6.82
N TYR A 15 2.68 -2.10 -7.46
CA TYR A 15 3.98 -2.30 -8.08
C TYR A 15 5.03 -2.74 -7.05
N TYR A 16 5.10 -2.08 -5.90
CA TYR A 16 6.00 -2.45 -4.81
C TYR A 16 5.74 -3.87 -4.31
N ALA A 17 4.49 -4.20 -3.97
CA ALA A 17 4.12 -5.48 -3.36
C ALA A 17 4.36 -6.70 -4.27
N CYS A 18 4.29 -6.50 -5.59
CA CYS A 18 4.51 -7.54 -6.60
C CYS A 18 5.95 -7.62 -7.12
N ASN A 19 6.79 -6.60 -6.90
CA ASN A 19 8.16 -6.54 -7.43
C ASN A 19 9.18 -6.38 -6.30
N PRO A 20 9.56 -7.47 -5.61
CA PRO A 20 10.56 -7.44 -4.55
C PRO A 20 11.97 -7.09 -5.09
N ASN A 21 12.25 -7.40 -6.36
CA ASN A 21 13.49 -7.03 -7.05
C ASN A 21 13.18 -6.14 -8.26
N PRO A 22 12.88 -4.84 -8.05
CA PRO A 22 12.45 -3.97 -9.13
C PRO A 22 13.60 -3.60 -10.07
N LYS A 23 13.32 -3.56 -11.38
CA LYS A 23 14.16 -2.91 -12.38
C LYS A 23 13.52 -1.58 -12.75
N PHE A 24 14.02 -0.49 -12.18
CA PHE A 24 13.47 0.84 -12.41
C PHE A 24 13.75 1.30 -13.83
N LYS A 25 12.72 1.77 -14.53
CA LYS A 25 12.82 2.37 -15.87
C LYS A 25 12.98 3.88 -15.80
N SER A 26 12.66 4.50 -14.66
CA SER A 26 12.80 5.93 -14.45
C SER A 26 13.19 6.29 -13.01
N ILE A 27 13.67 7.51 -12.83
CA ILE A 27 13.94 8.09 -11.50
C ILE A 27 12.64 8.20 -10.69
N ALA A 28 11.52 8.52 -11.33
CA ALA A 28 10.22 8.61 -10.69
C ALA A 28 9.77 7.26 -10.11
N GLU A 29 9.84 6.18 -10.90
CA GLU A 29 9.53 4.83 -10.42
C GLU A 29 10.41 4.41 -9.24
N LYS A 30 11.71 4.74 -9.30
CA LYS A 30 12.64 4.50 -8.19
C LYS A 30 12.17 5.23 -6.93
N GLN A 31 11.84 6.53 -7.04
CA GLN A 31 11.36 7.31 -5.90
C GLN A 31 10.03 6.80 -5.35
N ASP A 32 9.09 6.39 -6.22
CA ASP A 32 7.81 5.81 -5.82
C ASP A 32 8.00 4.52 -5.01
N TRP A 33 8.88 3.64 -5.49
CA TRP A 33 9.18 2.38 -4.81
C TRP A 33 9.82 2.63 -3.44
N TYR A 34 10.82 3.52 -3.35
CA TYR A 34 11.44 3.87 -2.07
C TYR A 34 10.50 4.60 -1.11
N ALA A 35 9.54 5.38 -1.63
CA ALA A 35 8.52 5.99 -0.79
C ALA A 35 7.60 4.91 -0.17
N CYS A 36 7.21 3.89 -0.94
CA CYS A 36 6.46 2.76 -0.42
C CYS A 36 7.25 1.99 0.65
N GLU A 37 8.53 1.69 0.37
CA GLU A 37 9.42 1.01 1.31
C GLU A 37 9.57 1.78 2.62
N ASN A 38 9.84 3.09 2.54
CA ASN A 38 10.01 3.94 3.72
C ASN A 38 8.70 4.15 4.48
N ALA A 39 7.56 4.26 3.79
CA ALA A 39 6.25 4.37 4.43
C ALA A 39 5.92 3.12 5.26
N LEU A 40 6.26 1.93 4.76
CA LEU A 40 6.03 0.68 5.49
C LEU A 40 6.83 0.59 6.79
N LYS A 41 7.97 1.28 6.91
CA LYS A 41 8.78 1.28 8.15
C LYS A 41 8.04 1.86 9.37
N PHE A 42 7.00 2.67 9.16
CA PHE A 42 6.17 3.22 10.24
C PHE A 42 5.14 2.23 10.81
N PHE A 43 5.02 1.04 10.23
CA PHE A 43 4.04 0.03 10.61
C PHE A 43 4.71 -1.13 11.34
N SER A 44 3.94 -1.84 12.17
CA SER A 44 4.38 -3.11 12.76
C SER A 44 4.53 -4.18 11.67
N ASP A 45 5.34 -5.22 11.91
CA ASP A 45 5.53 -6.27 10.90
C ASP A 45 4.21 -6.98 10.54
N ARG A 46 3.33 -7.19 11.53
CA ARG A 46 1.97 -7.70 11.30
C ARG A 46 1.13 -6.78 10.41
N ASP A 47 1.16 -5.47 10.67
CA ASP A 47 0.40 -4.51 9.86
C ASP A 47 0.97 -4.44 8.43
N LYS A 48 2.30 -4.53 8.27
CA LYS A 48 2.95 -4.59 6.95
C LYS A 48 2.47 -5.80 6.17
N ASP A 49 2.44 -6.99 6.78
CA ASP A 49 2.00 -8.21 6.11
C ASP A 49 0.56 -8.11 5.62
N ILE A 50 -0.34 -7.55 6.45
CA ILE A 50 -1.74 -7.28 6.07
C ILE A 50 -1.80 -6.31 4.88
N LEU A 51 -1.07 -5.19 4.94
CA LEU A 51 -1.04 -4.20 3.86
C LEU A 51 -0.49 -4.79 2.57
N LEU A 52 0.61 -5.54 2.65
CA LEU A 52 1.23 -6.19 1.49
C LEU A 52 0.31 -7.22 0.86
N PHE A 53 -0.39 -8.03 1.66
CA PHE A 53 -1.41 -8.94 1.16
C PHE A 53 -2.50 -8.19 0.39
N VAL A 54 -3.04 -7.12 0.97
CA VAL A 54 -4.14 -6.35 0.35
C VAL A 54 -3.75 -5.79 -1.02
N TYR A 55 -2.50 -5.32 -1.16
CA TYR A 55 -2.01 -4.75 -2.41
C TYR A 55 -1.42 -5.76 -3.40
N ARG A 56 -0.98 -6.94 -2.95
CA ARG A 56 -0.40 -7.97 -3.83
C ARG A 56 -1.45 -8.76 -4.59
N GLU A 57 -2.59 -9.02 -3.96
CA GLU A 57 -3.65 -9.87 -4.52
C GLU A 57 -4.35 -9.21 -5.74
N SER A 58 -4.63 -10.02 -6.77
CA SER A 58 -5.18 -9.55 -8.05
C SER A 58 -6.66 -9.18 -8.02
N ASN A 59 -7.39 -9.45 -6.92
CA ASN A 59 -8.82 -9.13 -6.82
C ASN A 59 -9.05 -7.63 -6.59
N THR A 60 -10.32 -7.26 -6.38
CA THR A 60 -10.65 -5.91 -5.97
C THR A 60 -10.07 -5.64 -4.57
N ILE A 61 -9.71 -4.38 -4.31
CA ILE A 61 -9.23 -3.97 -2.98
C ILE A 61 -10.24 -4.33 -1.88
N SER A 62 -11.55 -4.24 -2.17
CA SER A 62 -12.59 -4.58 -1.20
C SER A 62 -12.56 -6.06 -0.84
N ASP A 63 -12.42 -6.94 -1.83
CA ASP A 63 -12.33 -8.39 -1.60
C ASP A 63 -11.05 -8.75 -0.84
N ASN A 64 -9.94 -8.11 -1.19
CA ASN A 64 -8.67 -8.32 -0.50
C ASN A 64 -8.74 -7.87 0.97
N VAL A 65 -9.39 -6.73 1.25
CA VAL A 65 -9.62 -6.26 2.62
C VAL A 65 -10.50 -7.24 3.40
N TYR A 66 -11.58 -7.74 2.79
CA TYR A 66 -12.43 -8.76 3.40
C TYR A 66 -11.63 -10.02 3.74
N ARG A 67 -10.86 -10.55 2.79
CA ARG A 67 -10.02 -11.75 3.01
C ARG A 67 -8.99 -11.53 4.10
N ALA A 68 -8.27 -10.43 4.06
CA ALA A 68 -7.28 -10.09 5.08
C ALA A 68 -7.90 -9.99 6.48
N ALA A 69 -9.11 -9.42 6.57
CA ALA A 69 -9.86 -9.33 7.83
C ALA A 69 -10.24 -10.70 8.38
N VAL A 70 -10.73 -11.60 7.52
CA VAL A 70 -11.08 -12.98 7.89
C VAL A 70 -9.84 -13.77 8.32
N GLU A 71 -8.76 -13.73 7.53
CA GLU A 71 -7.52 -14.48 7.79
C GLU A 71 -6.80 -14.00 9.07
N ASN A 72 -6.88 -12.70 9.39
CA ASN A 72 -6.22 -12.12 10.56
C ASN A 72 -7.12 -11.99 11.79
N HIS A 73 -8.40 -12.36 11.69
CA HIS A 73 -9.43 -12.19 12.72
C HIS A 73 -9.54 -10.74 13.24
N ILE A 74 -9.55 -9.77 12.32
CA ILE A 74 -9.67 -8.33 12.63
C ILE A 74 -10.81 -7.67 11.87
N ASN A 75 -11.26 -6.52 12.34
CA ASN A 75 -12.31 -5.75 11.67
C ASN A 75 -11.81 -5.14 10.34
N GLN A 76 -12.61 -5.18 9.28
CA GLN A 76 -12.28 -4.56 7.99
C GLN A 76 -11.96 -3.06 8.10
N ASN A 77 -12.66 -2.34 8.98
CA ASN A 77 -12.42 -0.90 9.21
C ASN A 77 -10.99 -0.64 9.68
N ARG A 78 -10.42 -1.54 10.49
CA ARG A 78 -9.02 -1.42 10.93
C ARG A 78 -8.06 -1.49 9.74
N ILE A 79 -8.34 -2.33 8.75
CA ILE A 79 -7.52 -2.46 7.54
C ILE A 79 -7.68 -1.22 6.66
N TRP A 80 -8.91 -0.71 6.52
CA TRP A 80 -9.14 0.56 5.82
C TRP A 80 -8.37 1.72 6.46
N ASP A 81 -8.35 1.80 7.80
CA ASP A 81 -7.57 2.82 8.52
C ASP A 81 -6.06 2.67 8.28
N LEU A 82 -5.55 1.44 8.29
CA LEU A 82 -4.14 1.16 7.96
C LEU A 82 -3.80 1.63 6.54
N MET A 83 -4.67 1.33 5.57
CA MET A 83 -4.48 1.76 4.19
C MET A 83 -4.49 3.28 4.06
N VAL A 84 -5.42 3.98 4.71
CA VAL A 84 -5.49 5.45 4.69
C VAL A 84 -4.22 6.05 5.26
N ARG A 85 -3.74 5.53 6.40
CA ARG A 85 -2.48 5.98 7.01
C ARG A 85 -1.29 5.74 6.08
N LEU A 86 -1.21 4.56 5.46
CA LEU A 86 -0.14 4.25 4.51
C LEU A 86 -0.17 5.20 3.31
N GLU A 87 -1.35 5.43 2.73
CA GLU A 87 -1.52 6.36 1.61
C GLU A 87 -1.09 7.79 1.98
N GLN A 88 -1.37 8.23 3.20
CA GLN A 88 -0.93 9.54 3.71
C GLN A 88 0.59 9.61 3.87
N GLU A 89 1.23 8.59 4.43
CA GLU A 89 2.69 8.57 4.60
C GLU A 89 3.42 8.54 3.25
N ILE A 90 2.93 7.78 2.27
CA ILE A 90 3.49 7.78 0.93
C ILE A 90 3.33 9.16 0.27
N ALA A 91 2.17 9.79 0.43
CA ALA A 91 1.94 11.13 -0.11
C ALA A 91 2.94 12.15 0.47
N LYS A 92 3.17 12.14 1.79
CA LYS A 92 4.16 13.01 2.45
C LYS A 92 5.57 12.77 1.91
N LEU A 93 6.00 11.51 1.83
CA LEU A 93 7.33 11.14 1.35
C LEU A 93 7.56 11.52 -0.13
N ARG A 94 6.49 11.58 -0.93
CA ARG A 94 6.54 12.01 -2.32
C ARG A 94 6.31 13.51 -2.52
N GLY A 95 6.00 14.27 -1.48
CA GLY A 95 5.64 15.69 -1.59
C GLY A 95 4.31 15.92 -2.31
N LEU A 96 3.38 14.98 -2.20
CA LEU A 96 2.04 14.99 -2.81
C LEU A 96 0.92 15.30 -1.79
N SER A 97 1.30 15.77 -0.59
CA SER A 97 0.41 16.07 0.54
C SER A 97 -0.29 17.41 0.39
#